data_AF-A0A7J7H1P6-F1
#
_entry.id   AF-A0A7J7H1P6-F1
#
_cell.length_a   1.000
_cell.length_b   1.000
_cell.length_c   1.000
_cell.angle_alpha   90.00
_cell.angle_beta   90.00
_cell.angle_gamma   90.00
#
_symmetry.space_group_name_H-M   'P 1'
#
loop_
_entity.id
_entity.type
_entity.pdbx_description
1 polymer ?
#
loop_
_entity_poly.entity_id
_entity_poly.type
_entity_poly.pdbx_seq_one_letter_code
_entity_poly.pdbx_strand_id
1 'polypeptide(L)'
;MFRQFTTRILSRSTLAFPAAAAATRARPFSTDLPAATTADETFVESWKKVIPNIEPPKTPMAFMTPRPSTPSSIPSKLSVNFVLPYSSELSTKEVDMVIIPASTGQMGVLPGHVATITELKSGILSVHEGNEVTKYFVSSGFAFIHANSYADIIAVEAVPIDQIDPSLVQKGLAEFTQKLNSATTDLEKAEAQIGVDVHSALNSALSG
;
A
#
# COMPACT_ATOMS: atom_id res chain seq x y z
N MET A 1 -73.97 19.33 42.67
CA MET A 1 -74.54 18.19 43.42
C MET A 1 -74.17 16.91 42.67
N PHE A 2 -73.31 16.09 43.28
CA PHE A 2 -73.03 14.64 43.10
C PHE A 2 -73.06 13.90 41.72
N ARG A 3 -71.85 13.40 41.36
CA ARG A 3 -71.41 12.03 40.95
C ARG A 3 -72.06 11.24 39.78
N GLN A 4 -71.18 10.72 38.89
CA GLN A 4 -70.87 9.29 38.54
C GLN A 4 -70.17 9.23 37.15
N PHE A 5 -68.89 8.87 36.98
CA PHE A 5 -68.17 7.57 36.96
C PHE A 5 -68.38 6.62 35.73
N THR A 6 -67.25 6.33 35.06
CA THR A 6 -66.83 5.14 34.28
C THR A 6 -67.03 5.03 32.74
N THR A 7 -65.87 5.03 32.06
CA THR A 7 -65.36 4.07 31.05
C THR A 7 -66.08 3.90 29.71
N ARG A 8 -65.47 4.43 28.63
CA ARG A 8 -65.41 3.72 27.34
C ARG A 8 -64.14 4.05 26.56
N ILE A 9 -63.49 2.96 26.18
CA ILE A 9 -62.23 2.79 25.45
C ILE A 9 -62.26 3.55 24.11
N LEU A 10 -61.28 4.43 23.89
CA LEU A 10 -61.02 5.02 22.58
C LEU A 10 -60.30 4.00 21.68
N SER A 11 -61.04 3.40 20.75
CA SER A 11 -60.45 2.77 19.56
C SER A 11 -59.84 3.85 18.69
N ARG A 12 -58.51 3.88 18.56
CA ARG A 12 -57.81 4.64 17.52
C ARG A 12 -57.26 3.66 16.50
N SER A 13 -57.83 3.71 15.31
CA SER A 13 -57.45 2.93 14.14
C SER A 13 -55.97 3.13 13.81
N THR A 14 -55.23 2.04 13.71
CA THR A 14 -53.83 1.98 13.26
C THR A 14 -53.79 2.18 11.75
N LEU A 15 -53.30 3.33 11.29
CA LEU A 15 -52.71 3.43 9.96
C LEU A 15 -51.19 3.36 10.12
N ALA A 16 -50.66 2.14 9.95
CA ALA A 16 -49.25 1.88 9.81
C ALA A 16 -48.78 2.47 8.47
N PHE A 17 -47.95 3.51 8.53
CA PHE A 17 -47.13 3.90 7.39
C PHE A 17 -45.99 2.88 7.27
N PRO A 18 -45.75 2.29 6.09
CA PRO A 18 -44.62 1.38 5.93
C PRO A 18 -43.33 2.20 6.03
N ALA A 19 -42.50 1.89 7.03
CA ALA A 19 -41.12 2.30 7.08
C ALA A 19 -40.39 1.57 5.93
N ALA A 20 -40.39 2.18 4.75
CA ALA A 20 -39.50 1.76 3.69
C ALA A 20 -38.08 2.00 4.19
N ALA A 21 -37.36 0.90 4.43
CA ALA A 21 -35.97 0.88 4.82
C ALA A 21 -35.18 1.83 3.91
N ALA A 22 -34.65 2.90 4.50
CA ALA A 22 -33.61 3.69 3.88
C ALA A 22 -32.38 2.79 3.82
N ALA A 23 -32.31 1.96 2.78
CA ALA A 23 -31.07 1.33 2.37
C ALA A 23 -30.10 2.49 2.11
N THR A 24 -29.20 2.70 3.07
CA THR A 24 -28.04 3.56 2.92
C THR A 24 -27.21 2.92 1.82
N ARG A 25 -27.51 3.27 0.57
CA ARG A 25 -26.67 2.94 -0.56
C ARG A 25 -25.44 3.82 -0.39
N ALA A 26 -24.49 3.33 0.42
CA ALA A 26 -23.19 3.93 0.56
C ALA A 26 -22.65 4.15 -0.86
N ARG A 27 -22.36 5.40 -1.19
CA ARG A 27 -21.72 5.70 -2.46
C ARG A 27 -20.33 5.08 -2.36
N PRO A 28 -19.89 4.28 -3.35
CA PRO A 28 -18.54 3.77 -3.36
C PRO A 28 -17.58 4.97 -3.29
N PHE A 29 -16.60 4.91 -2.40
CA PHE A 29 -15.54 5.91 -2.36
C PHE A 29 -14.74 5.82 -3.65
N SER A 30 -14.05 6.89 -4.06
CA SER A 30 -13.18 6.86 -5.24
C SER A 30 -12.07 5.79 -5.15
N THR A 31 -11.83 5.25 -3.95
CA THR A 31 -10.87 4.19 -3.64
C THR A 31 -11.47 2.78 -3.70
N ASP A 32 -12.78 2.66 -3.87
CA ASP A 32 -13.51 1.40 -3.94
C ASP A 32 -13.50 0.91 -5.40
N LEU A 33 -12.51 0.07 -5.72
CA LEU A 33 -12.31 -0.47 -7.06
C LEU A 33 -13.03 -1.82 -7.19
N PRO A 34 -13.89 -2.01 -8.22
CA PRO A 34 -14.45 -3.33 -8.52
C PRO A 34 -13.33 -4.29 -8.91
N ALA A 35 -13.55 -5.59 -8.70
CA ALA A 35 -12.60 -6.61 -9.14
C ALA A 35 -12.30 -6.47 -10.65
N ALA A 36 -11.02 -6.40 -11.01
CA ALA A 36 -10.60 -6.21 -12.39
C ALA A 36 -11.03 -7.41 -13.27
N THR A 37 -11.70 -7.15 -14.38
CA THR A 37 -12.12 -8.16 -15.36
C THR A 37 -10.90 -8.73 -16.11
N THR A 38 -10.84 -10.05 -16.25
CA THR A 38 -9.63 -10.82 -16.63
C THR A 38 -9.29 -10.88 -18.12
N ALA A 39 -9.98 -10.18 -19.00
CA ALA A 39 -9.57 -10.03 -20.40
C ALA A 39 -10.27 -8.81 -21.00
N ASP A 40 -9.55 -8.05 -21.82
CA ASP A 40 -10.17 -7.00 -22.61
C ASP A 40 -10.89 -7.67 -23.80
N GLU A 41 -12.16 -8.04 -23.59
CA GLU A 41 -13.01 -8.73 -24.57
C GLU A 41 -13.00 -7.98 -25.92
N THR A 42 -12.93 -6.65 -25.85
CA THR A 42 -12.84 -5.78 -27.03
C THR A 42 -11.57 -6.00 -27.85
N PHE A 43 -10.42 -6.20 -27.17
CA PHE A 43 -9.16 -6.50 -27.83
C PHE A 43 -9.22 -7.86 -28.53
N VAL A 44 -9.74 -8.89 -27.86
CA VAL A 44 -9.82 -10.25 -28.41
C VAL A 44 -10.73 -10.31 -29.64
N GLU A 45 -11.86 -9.61 -29.61
CA GLU A 45 -12.77 -9.50 -30.76
C GLU A 45 -12.11 -8.79 -31.95
N SER A 46 -11.41 -7.69 -31.70
CA SER A 46 -10.70 -6.96 -32.75
C SER A 46 -9.54 -7.77 -33.35
N TRP A 47 -8.79 -8.51 -32.53
CA TRP A 47 -7.69 -9.36 -32.97
C TRP A 47 -8.17 -10.47 -33.90
N LYS A 48 -9.23 -11.20 -33.51
CA LYS A 48 -9.81 -12.27 -34.33
C LYS A 48 -10.33 -11.77 -35.68
N LYS A 49 -10.78 -10.51 -35.75
CA LYS A 49 -11.21 -9.87 -37.00
C LYS A 49 -10.04 -9.61 -37.97
N VAL A 50 -8.87 -9.27 -37.46
CA VAL A 50 -7.69 -8.93 -38.28
C VAL A 50 -6.84 -10.16 -38.60
N ILE A 51 -6.66 -11.07 -37.63
CA ILE A 51 -5.80 -12.25 -37.74
C ILE A 51 -6.52 -13.47 -37.14
N PRO A 52 -7.38 -14.16 -37.92
CA PRO A 52 -8.20 -15.26 -37.40
C PRO A 52 -7.43 -16.55 -37.11
N ASN A 53 -6.26 -16.73 -37.72
CA ASN A 53 -5.48 -17.98 -37.64
C ASN A 53 -4.42 -17.98 -36.52
N ILE A 54 -4.29 -16.89 -35.76
CA ILE A 54 -3.30 -16.75 -34.68
C ILE A 54 -4.02 -16.44 -33.38
N GLU A 55 -3.76 -17.22 -32.34
CA GLU A 55 -4.28 -16.95 -31.01
C GLU A 55 -3.83 -15.56 -30.51
N PRO A 56 -4.72 -14.81 -29.83
CA PRO A 56 -4.38 -13.48 -29.34
C PRO A 56 -3.23 -13.55 -28.32
N PRO A 57 -2.33 -12.55 -28.32
CA PRO A 57 -1.26 -12.49 -27.33
C PRO A 57 -1.85 -12.37 -25.93
N LYS A 58 -1.20 -13.04 -24.96
CA LYS A 58 -1.58 -12.91 -23.54
C LYS A 58 -1.22 -11.52 -23.04
N THR A 59 -2.15 -10.87 -22.36
CA THR A 59 -1.90 -9.58 -21.69
C THR A 59 -1.28 -9.81 -20.31
N PRO A 60 -0.53 -8.83 -19.75
CA PRO A 60 -0.01 -8.94 -18.38
C PRO A 60 -1.09 -9.28 -17.34
N MET A 61 -2.29 -8.73 -17.52
CA MET A 61 -3.46 -9.02 -16.67
C MET A 61 -3.83 -10.50 -16.64
N ALA A 62 -3.56 -11.27 -17.70
CA ALA A 62 -3.83 -12.71 -17.72
C ALA A 62 -2.93 -13.51 -16.76
N PHE A 63 -1.82 -12.93 -16.31
CA PHE A 63 -0.88 -13.55 -15.37
C PHE A 63 -1.04 -13.02 -13.94
N MET A 64 -1.89 -12.01 -13.73
CA MET A 64 -2.11 -11.39 -12.43
C MET A 64 -3.45 -11.84 -11.86
N THR A 65 -3.46 -12.33 -10.62
CA THR A 65 -4.71 -12.56 -9.91
C THR A 65 -5.38 -11.22 -9.63
N PRO A 66 -6.65 -11.01 -10.03
CA PRO A 66 -7.37 -9.79 -9.73
C PRO A 66 -7.43 -9.57 -8.22
N ARG A 67 -7.24 -8.31 -7.83
CA ARG A 67 -7.31 -7.92 -6.43
C ARG A 67 -8.74 -8.06 -5.90
N PRO A 68 -8.95 -8.60 -4.67
CA PRO A 68 -10.28 -8.63 -4.06
C PRO A 68 -10.79 -7.21 -3.81
N SER A 69 -12.12 -7.05 -3.91
CA SER A 69 -12.82 -5.79 -3.61
C SER A 69 -12.59 -5.35 -2.17
N THR A 70 -12.77 -4.06 -1.88
CA THR A 70 -12.63 -3.55 -0.51
C THR A 70 -13.70 -4.17 0.40
N PRO A 71 -13.31 -4.83 1.52
CA PRO A 71 -14.28 -5.39 2.45
C PRO A 71 -15.03 -4.25 3.17
N SER A 72 -16.29 -4.48 3.52
CA SER A 72 -17.10 -3.50 4.28
C SER A 72 -16.68 -3.34 5.75
N SER A 73 -15.79 -4.22 6.24
CA SER A 73 -15.21 -4.17 7.59
C SER A 73 -13.69 -4.16 7.50
N ILE A 74 -13.05 -3.48 8.45
CA ILE A 74 -11.59 -3.45 8.57
C ILE A 74 -11.10 -4.87 8.93
N PRO A 75 -10.19 -5.45 8.15
CA PRO A 75 -9.59 -6.75 8.45
C PRO A 75 -8.62 -6.64 9.64
N SER A 76 -8.33 -7.77 10.29
CA SER A 76 -7.41 -7.83 11.43
C SER A 76 -5.93 -7.78 11.05
N LYS A 77 -5.60 -8.16 9.81
CA LYS A 77 -4.24 -8.24 9.26
C LYS A 77 -4.12 -7.45 7.95
N LEU A 78 -2.90 -7.01 7.66
CA LEU A 78 -2.52 -6.30 6.44
C LEU A 78 -1.81 -7.27 5.51
N SER A 79 -2.26 -7.37 4.26
CA SER A 79 -1.57 -8.18 3.24
C SER A 79 -0.48 -7.35 2.57
N VAL A 80 0.77 -7.76 2.70
CA VAL A 80 1.93 -7.03 2.18
C VAL A 80 2.57 -7.77 1.02
N ASN A 81 2.80 -7.03 -0.05
CA ASN A 81 3.63 -7.42 -1.19
C ASN A 81 4.88 -6.54 -1.15
N PHE A 82 6.06 -7.14 -1.03
CA PHE A 82 7.33 -6.43 -1.07
C PHE A 82 8.17 -6.97 -2.22
N VAL A 83 8.37 -6.14 -3.24
CA VAL A 83 8.91 -6.54 -4.53
C VAL A 83 10.10 -5.67 -4.92
N LEU A 84 11.14 -6.35 -5.41
CA LEU A 84 12.30 -5.79 -6.08
C LEU A 84 12.27 -6.21 -7.56
N PRO A 85 13.04 -5.55 -8.45
CA PRO A 85 13.07 -5.91 -9.85
C PRO A 85 13.52 -7.36 -10.12
N TYR A 86 14.34 -7.93 -9.21
CA TYR A 86 14.93 -9.27 -9.36
C TYR A 86 14.38 -10.31 -8.38
N SER A 87 13.77 -9.90 -7.27
CA SER A 87 13.20 -10.82 -6.26
C SER A 87 11.92 -10.26 -5.67
N SER A 88 11.06 -11.15 -5.17
CA SER A 88 9.92 -10.78 -4.34
C SER A 88 10.20 -11.31 -2.94
N GLU A 89 10.53 -10.41 -2.01
CA GLU A 89 10.86 -10.77 -0.63
C GLU A 89 9.61 -11.17 0.15
N LEU A 90 8.48 -10.47 -0.09
CA LEU A 90 7.19 -10.80 0.51
C LEU A 90 6.12 -10.86 -0.58
N SER A 91 5.40 -11.98 -0.63
CA SER A 91 4.27 -12.14 -1.55
C SER A 91 3.02 -12.52 -0.76
N THR A 92 2.06 -11.60 -0.71
CA THR A 92 0.77 -11.73 -0.01
C THR A 92 0.95 -12.22 1.43
N LYS A 93 1.97 -11.70 2.13
CA LYS A 93 2.22 -12.06 3.54
C LYS A 93 1.30 -11.25 4.45
N GLU A 94 0.59 -11.92 5.35
CA GLU A 94 -0.24 -11.26 6.35
C GLU A 94 0.63 -10.77 7.52
N VAL A 95 0.57 -9.47 7.81
CA VAL A 95 1.35 -8.83 8.87
C VAL A 95 0.45 -7.92 9.70
N ASP A 96 0.91 -7.54 10.90
CA ASP A 96 0.15 -6.65 11.78
C ASP A 96 0.34 -5.18 11.42
N MET A 97 1.58 -4.81 11.07
CA MET A 97 1.94 -3.43 10.78
C MET A 97 3.21 -3.37 9.93
N VAL A 98 3.32 -2.36 9.09
CA VAL A 98 4.57 -2.02 8.40
C VAL A 98 4.94 -0.58 8.66
N ILE A 99 6.20 -0.32 9.00
CA ILE A 99 6.76 1.01 9.09
C ILE A 99 7.57 1.26 7.83
N ILE A 100 7.21 2.32 7.11
CA ILE A 100 7.73 2.65 5.79
C ILE A 100 8.45 4.00 5.86
N PRO A 101 9.65 4.14 5.26
CA PRO A 101 10.35 5.42 5.16
C PRO A 101 9.79 6.24 3.99
N ALA A 102 8.76 7.04 4.24
CA ALA A 102 8.22 7.97 3.25
C ALA A 102 9.11 9.20 3.08
N SER A 103 9.01 9.89 1.94
CA SER A 103 9.73 11.15 1.69
C SER A 103 9.41 12.25 2.70
N THR A 104 8.21 12.22 3.30
CA THR A 104 7.75 13.16 4.34
C THR A 104 8.10 12.74 5.77
N GLY A 105 8.67 11.55 5.97
CA GLY A 105 9.00 11.00 7.28
C GLY A 105 8.68 9.51 7.42
N GLN A 106 8.74 8.96 8.63
CA GLN A 106 8.35 7.57 8.87
C GLN A 106 6.83 7.44 9.00
N MET A 107 6.25 6.50 8.27
CA MET A 107 4.81 6.23 8.26
C MET A 107 4.52 4.79 8.69
N GLY A 108 3.63 4.62 9.67
CA GLY A 108 3.13 3.32 10.08
C GLY A 108 1.82 2.97 9.37
N VAL A 109 1.80 1.84 8.67
CA VAL A 109 0.64 1.32 7.95
C VAL A 109 0.06 0.15 8.72
N LEU A 110 -1.20 0.29 9.12
CA LEU A 110 -2.00 -0.72 9.81
C LEU A 110 -3.15 -1.22 8.90
N PRO A 111 -3.83 -2.32 9.26
CA PRO A 111 -5.03 -2.77 8.56
C PRO A 111 -6.10 -1.66 8.53
N GLY A 112 -6.72 -1.43 7.38
CA GLY A 112 -7.70 -0.36 7.18
C GLY A 112 -7.12 1.04 7.03
N HIS A 113 -5.81 1.18 6.81
CA HIS A 113 -5.19 2.49 6.52
C HIS A 113 -5.83 3.14 5.27
N VAL A 114 -5.85 4.48 5.24
CA VAL A 114 -6.32 5.23 4.08
C VAL A 114 -5.51 4.88 2.84
N ALA A 115 -6.18 4.72 1.70
CA ALA A 115 -5.49 4.47 0.44
C ALA A 115 -4.55 5.63 0.12
N THR A 116 -3.27 5.35 -0.09
CA THR A 116 -2.24 6.37 -0.25
C THR A 116 -1.12 5.83 -1.12
N ILE A 117 -0.61 6.69 -2.00
CA ILE A 117 0.59 6.42 -2.77
C ILE A 117 1.67 7.32 -2.20
N THR A 118 2.80 6.74 -1.83
CA THR A 118 3.93 7.49 -1.28
C THR A 118 5.24 7.07 -1.92
N GLU A 119 6.14 8.04 -2.05
CA GLU A 119 7.52 7.82 -2.48
C GLU A 119 8.36 7.43 -1.26
N LEU A 120 9.24 6.44 -1.45
CA LEU A 120 10.13 5.96 -0.41
C LEU A 120 11.47 6.68 -0.49
N LYS A 121 11.90 7.23 0.66
CA LYS A 121 13.28 7.70 0.84
C LYS A 121 14.15 6.53 1.33
N SER A 122 15.45 6.65 1.10
CA SER A 122 16.46 5.76 1.66
C SER A 122 16.33 5.68 3.18
N GLY A 123 16.14 4.47 3.72
CA GLY A 123 15.87 4.29 5.13
C GLY A 123 15.49 2.86 5.51
N ILE A 124 15.09 2.67 6.78
CA ILE A 124 14.66 1.37 7.28
C ILE A 124 13.17 1.18 7.05
N LEU A 125 12.83 0.06 6.44
CA LEU A 125 11.50 -0.52 6.42
C LEU A 125 11.42 -1.63 7.47
N SER A 126 10.41 -1.58 8.34
CA SER A 126 10.20 -2.60 9.38
C SER A 126 8.86 -3.28 9.18
N VAL A 127 8.87 -4.59 9.12
CA VAL A 127 7.68 -5.44 9.01
C VAL A 127 7.44 -6.10 10.36
N HIS A 128 6.25 -5.90 10.93
CA HIS A 128 5.88 -6.43 12.24
C HIS A 128 4.87 -7.58 12.08
N GLU A 129 5.26 -8.75 12.60
CA GLU A 129 4.43 -9.95 12.67
C GLU A 129 4.37 -10.42 14.13
N GLY A 130 3.36 -9.97 14.87
CA GLY A 130 3.23 -10.20 16.30
C GLY A 130 4.44 -9.67 17.07
N ASN A 131 5.27 -10.58 17.57
CA ASN A 131 6.49 -10.26 18.32
C ASN A 131 7.75 -10.21 17.43
N GLU A 132 7.66 -10.64 16.18
CA GLU A 132 8.78 -10.66 15.24
C GLU A 132 8.83 -9.36 14.45
N VAL A 133 10.02 -8.77 14.36
CA VAL A 133 10.26 -7.53 13.60
C VAL A 133 11.39 -7.77 12.61
N THR A 134 11.04 -7.83 11.34
CA THR A 134 12.02 -7.96 10.26
C THR A 134 12.34 -6.58 9.69
N LYS A 135 13.62 -6.21 9.66
CA LYS A 135 14.07 -4.89 9.21
C LYS A 135 14.85 -5.02 7.90
N TYR A 136 14.47 -4.21 6.94
CA TYR A 136 15.12 -4.09 5.64
C TYR A 136 15.59 -2.65 5.46
N PHE A 137 16.81 -2.45 5.00
CA PHE A 137 17.21 -1.17 4.44
C PHE A 137 16.72 -1.09 3.02
N VAL A 138 16.03 0.00 2.66
CA VAL A 138 15.49 0.25 1.33
C VAL A 138 16.21 1.46 0.74
N SER A 139 16.64 1.36 -0.52
CA SER A 139 17.32 2.46 -1.21
C SER A 139 16.34 3.56 -1.65
N SER A 140 15.32 3.19 -2.42
CA SER A 140 14.28 4.07 -2.94
C SER A 140 13.14 3.22 -3.52
N GLY A 141 11.99 3.84 -3.78
CA GLY A 141 10.84 3.13 -4.32
C GLY A 141 9.52 3.86 -4.15
N PHE A 142 8.43 3.10 -4.24
CA PHE A 142 7.07 3.55 -4.00
C PHE A 142 6.34 2.55 -3.11
N ALA A 143 5.48 3.05 -2.23
CA ALA A 143 4.52 2.24 -1.51
C ALA A 143 3.10 2.63 -1.91
N PHE A 144 2.33 1.64 -2.32
CA PHE A 144 0.92 1.73 -2.67
C PHE A 144 0.12 1.07 -1.57
N ILE A 145 -0.62 1.88 -0.82
CA ILE A 145 -1.53 1.43 0.22
C ILE A 145 -2.93 1.50 -0.36
N HIS A 146 -3.65 0.40 -0.27
CA HIS A 146 -4.95 0.25 -0.87
C HIS A 146 -6.04 0.16 0.18
N ALA A 147 -7.25 0.59 -0.17
CA ALA A 147 -8.39 0.60 0.73
C ALA A 147 -8.82 -0.80 1.19
N ASN A 148 -8.40 -1.86 0.49
CA ASN A 148 -8.72 -3.24 0.84
C ASN A 148 -7.69 -3.88 1.79
N SER A 149 -6.86 -3.06 2.46
CA SER A 149 -5.79 -3.52 3.36
C SER A 149 -4.71 -4.37 2.67
N TYR A 150 -4.41 -4.01 1.43
CA TYR A 150 -3.21 -4.46 0.74
C TYR A 150 -2.19 -3.31 0.69
N ALA A 151 -0.94 -3.63 0.97
CA ALA A 151 0.18 -2.71 0.81
C ALA A 151 1.19 -3.32 -0.17
N ASP A 152 1.38 -2.67 -1.31
CA ASP A 152 2.42 -3.02 -2.28
C ASP A 152 3.59 -2.07 -2.12
N ILE A 153 4.70 -2.60 -1.64
CA ILE A 153 5.96 -1.88 -1.49
C ILE A 153 6.84 -2.34 -2.64
N ILE A 154 7.24 -1.38 -3.47
CA ILE A 154 8.06 -1.60 -4.64
C ILE A 154 9.34 -0.80 -4.44
N ALA A 155 10.45 -1.49 -4.23
CA ALA A 155 11.76 -0.88 -4.04
C ALA A 155 12.68 -1.22 -5.21
N VAL A 156 13.66 -0.37 -5.48
CA VAL A 156 14.72 -0.68 -6.45
C VAL A 156 15.70 -1.70 -5.86
N GLU A 157 16.14 -1.43 -4.63
CA GLU A 157 17.05 -2.28 -3.86
C GLU A 157 16.60 -2.33 -2.41
N ALA A 158 16.69 -3.51 -1.82
CA ALA A 158 16.46 -3.73 -0.41
C ALA A 158 17.36 -4.83 0.15
N VAL A 159 17.93 -4.58 1.33
CA VAL A 159 18.88 -5.50 1.95
C VAL A 159 18.52 -5.68 3.42
N PRO A 160 18.47 -6.91 3.95
CA PRO A 160 18.37 -7.18 5.38
C PRO A 160 19.48 -6.48 6.17
N ILE A 161 19.15 -5.87 7.30
CA ILE A 161 20.12 -5.04 8.06
C ILE A 161 21.34 -5.80 8.58
N ASP A 162 21.20 -7.11 8.76
CA ASP A 162 22.24 -8.04 9.22
C ASP A 162 23.31 -8.32 8.16
N GLN A 163 23.03 -8.03 6.89
CA GLN A 163 23.97 -8.23 5.79
C GLN A 163 24.80 -6.96 5.46
N ILE A 164 24.59 -5.87 6.20
CA ILE A 164 25.24 -4.59 5.94
C ILE A 164 26.51 -4.45 6.80
N ASP A 165 27.66 -4.26 6.15
CA ASP A 165 28.93 -4.02 6.84
C ASP A 165 29.07 -2.53 7.24
N PRO A 166 29.12 -2.20 8.55
CA PRO A 166 29.24 -0.83 9.02
C PRO A 166 30.55 -0.14 8.58
N SER A 167 31.62 -0.89 8.38
CA SER A 167 32.92 -0.34 7.99
C SER A 167 32.89 0.20 6.55
N LEU A 168 32.19 -0.50 5.65
CA LEU A 168 32.01 -0.08 4.27
C LEU A 168 31.09 1.15 4.18
N VAL A 169 30.05 1.20 5.02
CA VAL A 169 29.15 2.36 5.08
C VAL A 169 29.91 3.62 5.49
N GLN A 170 30.74 3.56 6.52
CA GLN A 170 31.55 4.70 6.97
C GLN A 170 32.57 5.14 5.92
N LYS A 171 33.22 4.17 5.27
CA LYS A 171 34.15 4.45 4.16
C LYS A 171 33.44 5.16 3.00
N GLY A 172 32.27 4.65 2.60
CA GLY A 172 31.47 5.25 1.53
C GLY A 172 31.00 6.66 1.87
N LEU A 173 30.54 6.90 3.12
CA LEU A 173 30.16 8.23 3.59
C LEU A 173 31.31 9.24 3.44
N ALA A 174 32.53 8.86 3.86
CA ALA A 174 33.70 9.72 3.72
C ALA A 174 34.03 10.01 2.24
N GLU A 175 33.96 9.00 1.38
CA GLU A 175 34.23 9.13 -0.06
C GLU A 175 33.23 10.06 -0.75
N PHE A 176 31.92 9.86 -0.54
CA PHE A 176 30.88 10.70 -1.15
C PHE A 176 30.86 12.11 -0.56
N THR A 177 31.21 12.28 0.72
CA THR A 177 31.40 13.61 1.32
C THR A 177 32.58 14.34 0.67
N GLN A 178 33.69 13.65 0.43
CA GLN A 178 34.82 14.24 -0.27
C GLN A 178 34.47 14.61 -1.71
N LYS A 179 33.78 13.71 -2.43
CA LYS A 179 33.28 13.96 -3.79
C LYS A 179 32.40 15.21 -3.84
N LEU A 180 31.49 15.36 -2.88
CA LEU A 180 30.61 16.53 -2.78
C LEU A 180 31.40 17.84 -2.62
N ASN A 181 32.44 17.84 -1.80
CA ASN A 181 33.30 19.01 -1.61
C ASN A 181 34.16 19.34 -2.83
N SER A 182 34.55 18.33 -3.62
CA SER A 182 35.34 18.51 -4.84
C SER A 182 34.51 18.76 -6.10
N ALA A 183 33.20 18.54 -6.05
CA ALA A 183 32.32 18.61 -7.21
C ALA A 183 32.21 20.05 -7.73
N THR A 184 32.43 20.22 -9.03
CA THR A 184 32.43 21.54 -9.68
C THR A 184 31.15 21.79 -10.46
N THR A 185 30.59 20.72 -11.05
CA THR A 185 29.35 20.77 -11.81
C THR A 185 28.13 20.45 -10.95
N ASP A 186 26.96 20.95 -11.34
CA ASP A 186 25.72 20.69 -10.60
C ASP A 186 25.31 19.21 -10.66
N LEU A 187 25.65 18.51 -11.75
CA LEU A 187 25.43 17.07 -11.88
C LEU A 187 26.28 16.29 -10.88
N GLU A 188 27.58 16.56 -10.79
CA GLU A 188 28.49 15.89 -9.83
C GLU A 188 28.06 16.16 -8.38
N LYS A 189 27.59 17.38 -8.09
CA LYS A 189 27.05 17.72 -6.77
C LYS A 189 25.80 16.92 -6.45
N ALA A 190 24.89 16.76 -7.40
CA ALA A 190 23.67 15.98 -7.22
C ALA A 190 23.97 14.49 -6.97
N GLU A 191 24.88 13.90 -7.76
CA GLU A 191 25.31 12.50 -7.59
C GLU A 191 25.99 12.28 -6.23
N ALA A 192 26.89 13.18 -5.85
CA ALA A 192 27.57 13.10 -4.57
C ALA A 192 26.59 13.28 -3.40
N GLN A 193 25.61 14.18 -3.52
CA GLN A 193 24.58 14.39 -2.50
C GLN A 193 23.70 13.14 -2.32
N ILE A 194 23.30 12.48 -3.41
CA ILE A 194 22.56 11.20 -3.33
C ILE A 194 23.40 10.15 -2.59
N GLY A 195 24.70 10.06 -2.89
CA GLY A 195 25.61 9.16 -2.20
C GLY A 195 25.69 9.45 -0.69
N VAL A 196 25.84 10.71 -0.30
CA VAL A 196 25.85 11.14 1.10
C VAL A 196 24.52 10.82 1.79
N ASP A 197 23.39 11.10 1.15
CA ASP A 197 22.05 10.84 1.69
C ASP A 197 21.83 9.35 2.00
N VAL A 198 22.20 8.46 1.06
CA VAL A 198 22.06 7.01 1.23
C VAL A 198 22.98 6.49 2.34
N HIS A 199 24.26 6.89 2.35
CA HIS A 199 25.22 6.41 3.35
C HIS A 199 24.93 6.99 4.74
N SER A 200 24.41 8.21 4.83
CA SER A 200 23.94 8.82 6.07
C SER A 200 22.73 8.05 6.63
N ALA A 201 21.78 7.68 5.76
CA ALA A 201 20.64 6.85 6.14
C ALA A 201 21.07 5.45 6.60
N LEU A 202 22.03 4.82 5.90
CA LEU A 202 22.63 3.52 6.31
C LEU A 202 23.31 3.62 7.68
N ASN A 203 24.10 4.66 7.91
CA ASN A 203 24.80 4.83 9.19
C ASN A 203 23.82 5.05 10.34
N SER A 204 22.74 5.82 10.09
CA SER A 204 21.65 6.02 11.05
C SER A 204 20.91 4.70 11.32
N ALA A 205 20.68 3.90 10.28
CA ALA A 205 20.02 2.61 10.39
C ALA A 205 20.80 1.60 11.24
N LEU A 206 22.13 1.62 11.17
CA LEU A 206 23.01 0.73 11.92
C LEU A 206 23.23 1.17 13.38
N SER A 207 23.18 2.48 13.64
CA SER A 207 23.51 3.04 14.96
C SER A 207 22.35 3.02 15.95
N GLY A 208 21.11 2.90 15.47
CA GLY A 208 19.89 2.85 16.30
C GLY A 208 19.32 4.21 16.64
#